data_AF-A0A2W5YCR4-F1
#
_entry.id   AF-A0A2W5YCR4-F1
#
_cell.length_a   1.000
_cell.length_b   1.000
_cell.length_c   1.000
_cell.angle_alpha   90.00
_cell.angle_beta   90.00
_cell.angle_gamma   90.00
#
_symmetry.space_group_name_H-M   'P 1'
#
loop_
_entity.id
_entity.type
_entity.pdbx_description
1 polymer ?
#
loop_
_entity_poly.entity_id
_entity_poly.type
_entity_poly.pdbx_seq_one_letter_code
_entity_poly.pdbx_strand_id
1 'polypeptide(L)'
;MADSATNNAYVTAEWVRRPLADLGGVAPADAVNDPQARKKLEDLFTELAGHHVRLSNLGLPSFDPHDLRRALGMETASPAAARQPIRMVRTGPVKRNALLEELGTALTGGDVDSVAFFNIKTGAVEHFMHNLGDQETARISQAQANEEMHKIAPVTTDVRYSIMSDFIGLVEDMNVAGRLRSAISGKGAFRRFREAVDEDDNLRRRWLSYRTKRHYLLALDWLQKLGLNPAQYSINPSDYDWHPHAPLETPAAAGDSGQGAAGTEVASTVVEAEKVMEDEGGMPSGAAAEEAVEPTPLEGQEPAPEEQSNAVGSPSQ
;
A
#
# COMPACT_ATOMS: atom_id res chain seq x y z
N MET A 1 8.33 -15.45 36.09
CA MET A 1 8.22 -15.02 34.67
C MET A 1 8.49 -16.15 33.65
N ALA A 2 8.82 -17.38 34.07
CA ALA A 2 8.98 -18.53 33.18
C ALA A 2 7.66 -19.33 32.93
N ASP A 3 6.61 -19.07 33.72
CA ASP A 3 5.40 -19.89 33.71
C ASP A 3 4.46 -19.56 32.53
N SER A 4 4.39 -18.30 32.09
CA SER A 4 3.43 -17.91 31.04
C SER A 4 3.79 -18.46 29.67
N ALA A 5 5.08 -18.54 29.31
CA ALA A 5 5.52 -19.07 28.02
C ALA A 5 5.35 -20.59 27.96
N THR A 6 5.68 -21.28 29.06
CA THR A 6 5.51 -22.72 29.19
C THR A 6 4.03 -23.09 29.14
N ASN A 7 3.18 -22.38 29.88
CA ASN A 7 1.74 -22.61 29.88
C ASN A 7 1.10 -22.36 28.51
N ASN A 8 1.56 -21.33 27.78
CA ASN A 8 1.11 -21.03 26.43
C ASN A 8 1.47 -22.17 25.46
N ALA A 9 2.70 -22.68 25.50
CA ALA A 9 3.13 -23.83 24.69
C ALA A 9 2.32 -25.11 24.97
N TYR A 10 2.00 -25.39 26.24
CA TYR A 10 1.15 -26.55 26.60
C TYR A 10 -0.29 -26.39 26.08
N VAL A 11 -0.89 -25.20 26.22
CA VAL A 11 -2.25 -24.93 25.73
C VAL A 11 -2.30 -25.03 24.20
N THR A 12 -1.28 -24.54 23.50
CA THR A 12 -1.15 -24.68 22.03
C THR A 12 -1.08 -26.15 21.62
N ALA A 13 -0.26 -26.97 22.30
CA ALA A 13 -0.11 -28.39 21.97
C ALA A 13 -1.41 -29.19 22.21
N GLU A 14 -2.15 -28.87 23.26
CA GLU A 14 -3.44 -29.49 23.57
C GLU A 14 -4.53 -29.08 22.57
N TRP A 15 -4.62 -27.79 22.25
CA TRP A 15 -5.62 -27.27 21.32
C TRP A 15 -5.43 -27.86 19.91
N VAL A 16 -4.19 -27.97 19.45
CA VAL A 16 -3.84 -28.52 18.12
C VAL A 16 -4.31 -29.98 17.95
N ARG A 17 -4.31 -30.76 19.03
CA ARG A 17 -4.64 -32.20 19.01
C ARG A 17 -6.09 -32.49 19.38
N ARG A 18 -6.82 -31.52 19.90
CA ARG A 18 -8.19 -31.72 20.39
C ARG A 18 -9.21 -31.53 19.26
N PRO A 19 -10.16 -32.47 19.07
CA PRO A 19 -11.23 -32.29 18.09
C PRO A 19 -12.11 -31.08 18.44
N LEU A 20 -12.33 -30.21 17.46
CA LEU A 20 -13.15 -29.01 17.62
C LEU A 20 -14.52 -29.20 16.95
N ALA A 21 -15.57 -28.75 17.63
CA ALA A 21 -16.94 -28.80 17.09
C ALA A 21 -17.08 -27.99 15.79
N ASP A 22 -16.41 -26.83 15.72
CA ASP A 22 -16.43 -25.93 14.55
C ASP A 22 -15.76 -26.56 13.32
N LEU A 23 -14.82 -27.49 13.53
CA LEU A 23 -14.18 -28.30 12.49
C LEU A 23 -14.94 -29.61 12.20
N GLY A 24 -16.15 -29.78 12.73
CA GLY A 24 -16.94 -31.01 12.55
C GLY A 24 -16.41 -32.20 13.34
N GLY A 25 -15.71 -31.96 14.45
CA GLY A 25 -15.11 -33.01 15.29
C GLY A 25 -13.71 -33.45 14.84
N VAL A 26 -13.11 -32.76 13.87
CA VAL A 26 -11.73 -32.99 13.42
C VAL A 26 -10.77 -32.17 14.28
N ALA A 27 -9.59 -32.72 14.58
CA ALA A 27 -8.54 -31.98 15.27
C ALA A 27 -7.87 -30.98 14.31
N PRO A 28 -7.45 -29.79 14.78
CA PRO A 28 -6.76 -28.80 13.94
C PRO A 28 -5.55 -29.37 13.19
N ALA A 29 -4.79 -30.29 13.78
CA ALA A 29 -3.66 -30.97 13.13
C ALA A 29 -4.08 -31.77 11.88
N ASP A 30 -5.23 -32.45 11.94
CA ASP A 30 -5.74 -33.27 10.84
C ASP A 30 -6.46 -32.41 9.79
N ALA A 31 -7.11 -31.33 10.23
CA ALA A 31 -7.83 -30.40 9.38
C ALA A 31 -6.93 -29.71 8.34
N VAL A 32 -5.61 -29.61 8.58
CA VAL A 32 -4.65 -29.04 7.62
C VAL A 32 -4.63 -29.80 6.28
N ASN A 33 -4.87 -31.11 6.33
CA ASN A 33 -4.75 -32.00 5.17
C ASN A 33 -6.06 -32.15 4.37
N ASP A 34 -7.20 -31.72 4.92
CA ASP A 34 -8.50 -31.74 4.26
C ASP A 34 -8.87 -30.32 3.76
N PRO A 35 -9.08 -30.10 2.45
CA PRO A 35 -9.42 -28.78 1.90
C PRO A 35 -10.62 -28.10 2.56
N GLN A 36 -11.66 -28.86 2.93
CA GLN A 36 -12.87 -28.29 3.52
C GLN A 36 -12.68 -27.93 4.99
N ALA A 37 -12.05 -28.80 5.78
CA ALA A 37 -11.69 -28.52 7.17
C ALA A 37 -10.63 -27.41 7.27
N ARG A 38 -9.66 -27.37 6.35
CA ARG A 38 -8.64 -26.32 6.28
C ARG A 38 -9.25 -24.95 6.07
N LYS A 39 -10.25 -24.82 5.21
CA LYS A 39 -10.96 -23.54 5.01
C LYS A 39 -11.62 -23.06 6.31
N LYS A 40 -12.34 -23.95 7.00
CA LYS A 40 -12.96 -23.63 8.30
C LYS A 40 -11.91 -23.25 9.36
N LEU A 41 -10.76 -23.92 9.34
CA LEU A 41 -9.64 -23.61 10.22
C LEU A 41 -9.04 -22.22 9.92
N GLU A 42 -8.95 -21.81 8.66
CA GLU A 42 -8.53 -20.45 8.28
C GLU A 42 -9.55 -19.37 8.68
N ASP A 43 -10.85 -19.67 8.58
CA ASP A 43 -11.91 -18.78 9.06
C ASP A 43 -11.78 -18.57 10.59
N LEU A 44 -11.55 -19.64 11.35
CA LEU A 44 -11.29 -19.57 12.79
C LEU A 44 -10.04 -18.76 13.14
N PHE A 45 -8.96 -18.87 12.34
CA PHE A 45 -7.77 -18.04 12.55
C PHE A 45 -8.03 -16.55 12.31
N THR A 46 -8.90 -16.23 11.36
CA THR A 46 -9.30 -14.85 11.08
C THR A 46 -10.08 -14.26 12.25
N GLU A 47 -11.02 -15.02 12.82
CA GLU A 47 -11.76 -14.61 14.02
C GLU A 47 -10.83 -14.45 15.24
N LEU A 48 -9.91 -15.41 15.43
CA LEU A 48 -8.94 -15.39 16.53
C LEU A 48 -7.99 -14.20 16.42
N ALA A 49 -7.57 -13.82 15.20
CA ALA A 49 -6.74 -12.63 14.98
C ALA A 49 -7.44 -11.35 15.46
N GLY A 50 -8.73 -11.20 15.17
CA GLY A 50 -9.52 -10.07 15.68
C GLY A 50 -9.60 -10.06 17.22
N HIS A 51 -9.74 -11.23 17.83
CA HIS A 51 -9.78 -11.38 19.29
C HIS A 51 -8.41 -11.11 19.94
N HIS A 52 -7.33 -11.59 19.33
CA HIS A 52 -5.96 -11.36 19.77
C HIS A 52 -5.65 -9.86 19.85
N VAL A 53 -5.93 -9.11 18.78
CA VAL A 53 -5.74 -7.65 18.75
C VAL A 53 -6.56 -6.95 19.84
N ARG A 54 -7.83 -7.33 19.99
CA ARG A 54 -8.72 -6.73 21.01
C ARG A 54 -8.21 -6.98 22.43
N LEU A 55 -7.82 -8.21 22.76
CA LEU A 55 -7.33 -8.58 24.09
C LEU A 55 -5.95 -7.99 24.38
N SER A 56 -5.05 -7.97 23.38
CA SER A 56 -3.73 -7.32 23.47
C SER A 56 -3.87 -5.83 23.80
N ASN A 57 -4.82 -5.13 23.16
CA ASN A 57 -5.09 -3.71 23.44
C ASN A 57 -5.64 -3.45 24.85
N LEU A 58 -6.23 -4.47 25.49
CA LEU A 58 -6.74 -4.42 26.86
C LEU A 58 -5.71 -4.91 27.89
N GLY A 59 -4.49 -5.28 27.46
CA GLY A 59 -3.45 -5.83 28.33
C GLY A 59 -3.80 -7.21 28.91
N LEU A 60 -4.76 -7.91 28.29
CA LEU A 60 -5.20 -9.24 28.71
C LEU A 60 -4.37 -10.33 28.01
N PRO A 61 -4.19 -11.50 28.63
CA PRO A 61 -3.54 -12.63 27.99
C PRO A 61 -4.26 -13.01 26.69
N SER A 62 -3.52 -13.06 25.58
CA SER A 62 -4.04 -13.45 24.27
C SER A 62 -3.09 -14.41 23.56
N PHE A 63 -3.63 -15.25 22.70
CA PHE A 63 -2.87 -16.21 21.90
C PHE A 63 -2.68 -15.67 20.49
N ASP A 64 -1.44 -15.63 20.02
CA ASP A 64 -1.14 -15.18 18.65
C ASP A 64 -1.54 -16.28 17.66
N PRO A 65 -2.48 -16.02 16.72
CA PRO A 65 -2.85 -16.98 15.67
C PRO A 65 -1.65 -17.39 14.79
N HIS A 66 -0.58 -16.58 14.69
CA HIS A 66 0.62 -16.96 13.97
C HIS A 66 1.38 -18.11 14.64
N ASP A 67 1.42 -18.17 15.97
CA ASP A 67 2.06 -19.27 16.68
C ASP A 67 1.30 -20.59 16.52
N LEU A 68 -0.03 -20.53 16.42
CA LEU A 68 -0.88 -21.69 16.11
C LEU A 68 -0.66 -22.19 14.68
N ARG A 69 -0.61 -21.29 13.69
CA ARG A 69 -0.27 -21.65 12.31
C ARG A 69 1.10 -22.30 12.21
N ARG A 70 2.10 -21.78 12.94
CA ARG A 70 3.43 -22.38 13.02
C ARG A 70 3.38 -23.79 13.65
N ALA A 71 2.65 -23.96 14.75
CA ALA A 71 2.50 -25.26 15.42
C ALA A 71 1.83 -26.32 14.54
N LEU A 72 0.99 -25.91 13.60
CA LEU A 72 0.31 -26.78 12.63
C LEU A 72 1.10 -27.01 11.34
N GLY A 73 2.30 -26.46 11.20
CA GLY A 73 3.06 -26.49 9.94
C GLY A 73 2.36 -25.74 8.79
N MET A 74 1.38 -24.88 9.11
CA MET A 74 0.64 -24.04 8.17
C MET A 74 1.38 -22.73 7.92
N GLU A 75 2.68 -22.82 7.64
CA GLU A 75 3.51 -21.68 7.28
C GLU A 75 3.06 -21.16 5.91
N THR A 76 2.07 -20.27 5.90
CA THR A 76 2.15 -19.14 4.99
C THR A 76 3.32 -18.32 5.50
N ALA A 77 4.34 -18.15 4.65
CA ALA A 77 5.47 -17.30 4.96
C ALA A 77 4.91 -16.00 5.53
N SER A 78 5.11 -15.78 6.84
CA SER A 78 4.72 -14.52 7.45
C SER A 78 5.41 -13.43 6.63
N PRO A 79 4.69 -12.41 6.11
CA PRO A 79 5.35 -11.29 5.47
C PRO A 79 6.28 -10.55 6.46
N ALA A 80 6.23 -10.88 7.76
CA ALA A 80 7.21 -10.40 8.74
C ALA A 80 8.60 -11.07 8.62
N ALA A 81 8.72 -12.27 8.01
CA ALA A 81 9.98 -13.02 7.93
C ALA A 81 10.81 -12.74 6.67
N ALA A 82 10.24 -12.08 5.66
CA ALA A 82 10.99 -11.54 4.52
C ALA A 82 10.98 -10.00 4.54
N ARG A 83 11.03 -9.39 5.73
CA ARG A 83 11.43 -7.97 5.82
C ARG A 83 12.86 -7.90 5.31
N GLN A 84 13.01 -7.52 4.05
CA GLN A 84 14.31 -7.13 3.52
C GLN A 84 14.94 -6.16 4.52
N PRO A 85 16.25 -6.30 4.83
CA PRO A 85 16.89 -5.47 5.82
C PRO A 85 16.60 -4.01 5.49
N ILE A 86 16.10 -3.28 6.48
CA ILE A 86 15.73 -1.87 6.36
C ILE A 86 16.92 -1.13 5.75
N ARG A 87 16.84 -0.76 4.47
CA ARG A 87 17.82 0.15 3.90
C ARG A 87 17.68 1.47 4.64
N MET A 88 18.67 1.77 5.50
CA MET A 88 18.70 3.01 6.26
C MET A 88 18.68 4.18 5.28
N VAL A 89 17.58 4.93 5.27
CA VAL A 89 17.46 6.16 4.49
C VAL A 89 18.12 7.27 5.29
N ARG A 90 19.18 7.87 4.74
CA ARG A 90 19.80 9.05 5.34
C ARG A 90 18.82 10.21 5.29
N THR A 91 18.64 10.93 6.40
CA THR A 91 17.88 12.18 6.42
C THR A 91 18.68 13.27 5.68
N GLY A 92 18.03 14.10 4.86
CA GLY A 92 18.69 15.15 4.08
C GLY A 92 17.98 15.45 2.74
N PRO A 93 18.46 16.44 1.97
CA PRO A 93 17.88 16.80 0.68
C PRO A 93 17.88 15.59 -0.28
N VAL A 94 16.82 15.50 -1.09
CA VAL A 94 16.64 14.43 -2.08
C VAL A 94 16.99 14.99 -3.45
N LYS A 95 17.91 14.35 -4.18
CA LYS A 95 18.11 14.63 -5.60
C LYS A 95 16.82 14.26 -6.33
N ARG A 96 16.17 15.19 -7.02
CA ARG A 96 14.89 14.90 -7.70
C ARG A 96 15.14 14.16 -9.01
N ASN A 97 14.28 13.19 -9.32
CA ASN A 97 14.23 12.52 -10.61
C ASN A 97 12.78 12.24 -10.98
N ALA A 98 12.34 12.77 -12.13
CA ALA A 98 10.93 12.71 -12.54
C ALA A 98 10.40 11.28 -12.64
N LEU A 99 11.17 10.37 -13.23
CA LEU A 99 10.77 8.97 -13.37
C LEU A 99 10.61 8.28 -12.01
N LEU A 100 11.56 8.49 -11.08
CA LEU A 100 11.46 7.92 -9.74
C LEU A 100 10.32 8.52 -8.92
N GLU A 101 9.99 9.81 -9.11
CA GLU A 101 8.79 10.43 -8.50
C GLU A 101 7.52 9.74 -8.98
N GLU A 102 7.41 9.56 -10.30
CA GLU A 102 6.22 9.03 -10.95
C GLU A 102 6.02 7.54 -10.62
N LEU A 103 7.06 6.72 -10.80
CA LEU A 103 7.06 5.31 -10.38
C LEU A 103 6.79 5.17 -8.89
N GLY A 104 7.45 5.99 -8.07
CA GLY A 104 7.29 5.96 -6.63
C GLY A 104 5.85 6.27 -6.19
N THR A 105 5.20 7.22 -6.86
CA THR A 105 3.80 7.58 -6.62
C THR A 105 2.86 6.48 -7.09
N ALA A 106 3.02 5.99 -8.32
CA ALA A 106 2.22 4.89 -8.84
C ALA A 106 2.33 3.62 -7.97
N LEU A 107 3.53 3.30 -7.49
CA LEU A 107 3.77 2.16 -6.61
C LEU A 107 3.17 2.32 -5.22
N THR A 108 2.99 3.53 -4.69
CA THR A 108 2.51 3.72 -3.31
C THR A 108 1.02 4.05 -3.20
N GLY A 109 0.29 3.85 -4.31
CA GLY A 109 -1.11 4.21 -4.43
C GLY A 109 -1.22 5.57 -5.13
N GLY A 110 -1.40 5.50 -6.45
CA GLY A 110 -1.86 6.64 -7.25
C GLY A 110 -3.36 6.88 -7.03
N ASP A 111 -4.00 7.60 -7.95
CA ASP A 111 -5.44 7.84 -7.88
C ASP A 111 -6.21 6.51 -7.90
N VAL A 112 -7.24 6.41 -7.04
CA VAL A 112 -8.04 5.19 -6.81
C VAL A 112 -8.62 4.64 -8.12
N ASP A 113 -8.98 5.54 -9.04
CA ASP A 113 -9.59 5.19 -10.32
C ASP A 113 -8.57 5.05 -11.47
N SER A 114 -7.28 5.08 -11.17
CA SER A 114 -6.22 5.04 -12.19
C SER A 114 -5.46 3.71 -12.19
N VAL A 115 -5.10 3.24 -13.37
CA VAL A 115 -4.15 2.16 -13.58
C VAL A 115 -2.93 2.75 -14.27
N ALA A 116 -1.75 2.46 -13.73
CA ALA A 116 -0.49 2.91 -14.31
C ALA A 116 0.26 1.75 -14.99
N PHE A 117 0.85 2.04 -16.14
CA PHE A 117 1.76 1.15 -16.86
C PHE A 117 3.10 1.85 -17.08
N PHE A 118 4.19 1.09 -17.05
CA PHE A 118 5.52 1.58 -17.34
C PHE A 118 5.98 1.04 -18.69
N ASN A 119 6.43 1.94 -19.56
CA ASN A 119 7.00 1.58 -20.86
C ASN A 119 8.52 1.39 -20.74
N ILE A 120 9.00 0.17 -20.96
CA ILE A 120 10.43 -0.17 -20.80
C ILE A 120 11.34 0.43 -21.88
N LYS A 121 10.80 0.81 -23.05
CA LYS A 121 11.60 1.41 -24.11
C LYS A 121 11.76 2.90 -23.92
N THR A 122 10.68 3.58 -23.56
CA THR A 122 10.69 5.05 -23.41
C THR A 122 11.06 5.49 -22.00
N GLY A 123 10.85 4.62 -21.01
CA GLY A 123 10.97 4.98 -19.60
C GLY A 123 9.82 5.87 -19.12
N ALA A 124 8.68 5.92 -19.81
CA ALA A 124 7.51 6.71 -19.41
C ALA A 124 6.55 5.89 -18.53
N VAL A 125 5.84 6.56 -17.63
CA VAL A 125 4.69 5.98 -16.93
C VAL A 125 3.41 6.54 -17.55
N GLU A 126 2.51 5.67 -17.96
CA GLU A 126 1.25 6.02 -18.60
C GLU A 126 0.10 5.68 -17.64
N HIS A 127 -0.75 6.68 -17.38
CA HIS A 127 -1.90 6.56 -16.49
C HIS A 127 -3.18 6.48 -17.31
N PHE A 128 -4.03 5.49 -16.97
CA PHE A 128 -5.33 5.26 -17.59
C PHE A 128 -6.41 5.33 -16.53
N MET A 129 -7.50 6.04 -16.80
CA MET A 129 -8.59 6.21 -15.84
C MET A 129 -9.69 5.16 -16.07
N HIS A 130 -9.89 4.24 -15.13
CA HIS A 130 -10.82 3.11 -15.29
C HIS A 130 -12.29 3.56 -15.47
N ASN A 131 -12.63 4.77 -15.06
CA ASN A 131 -13.99 5.32 -15.06
C ASN A 131 -14.37 6.14 -16.32
N LEU A 132 -13.49 6.24 -17.33
CA LEU A 132 -13.74 7.03 -18.55
C LEU A 132 -14.51 6.29 -19.67
N GLY A 133 -15.05 5.10 -19.38
CA GLY A 133 -15.92 4.33 -20.29
C GLY A 133 -15.15 3.41 -21.26
N ASP A 134 -15.88 2.83 -22.23
CA ASP A 134 -15.42 1.71 -23.08
C ASP A 134 -14.12 1.98 -23.85
N GLN A 135 -13.87 3.24 -24.24
CA GLN A 135 -12.66 3.61 -24.96
C GLN A 135 -11.41 3.46 -24.10
N GLU A 136 -11.50 3.83 -22.82
CA GLU A 136 -10.37 3.77 -21.89
C GLU A 136 -10.12 2.33 -21.45
N THR A 137 -11.20 1.54 -21.28
CA THR A 137 -11.10 0.09 -21.11
C THR A 137 -10.36 -0.58 -22.27
N ALA A 138 -10.68 -0.20 -23.51
CA ALA A 138 -9.99 -0.72 -24.69
C ALA A 138 -8.49 -0.34 -24.71
N ARG A 139 -8.13 0.88 -24.28
CA ARG A 139 -6.73 1.30 -24.15
C ARG A 139 -5.99 0.52 -23.07
N ILE A 140 -6.63 0.29 -21.92
CA ILE A 140 -6.07 -0.54 -20.84
C ILE A 140 -5.82 -1.97 -21.38
N SER A 141 -6.76 -2.56 -22.11
CA SER A 141 -6.57 -3.88 -22.73
C SER A 141 -5.44 -3.89 -23.77
N GLN A 142 -5.30 -2.83 -24.56
CA GLN A 142 -4.18 -2.68 -25.51
C GLN A 142 -2.83 -2.57 -24.78
N ALA A 143 -2.76 -1.78 -23.72
CA ALA A 143 -1.57 -1.66 -22.88
C ALA A 143 -1.21 -3.00 -22.22
N GLN A 144 -2.20 -3.77 -21.75
CA GLN A 144 -1.99 -5.11 -21.19
C GLN A 144 -1.47 -6.13 -22.22
N ALA A 145 -1.87 -5.98 -23.49
CA ALA A 145 -1.41 -6.85 -24.57
C ALA A 145 -0.02 -6.45 -25.12
N ASN A 146 0.49 -5.28 -24.76
CA ASN A 146 1.79 -4.81 -25.22
C ASN A 146 2.93 -5.34 -24.32
N GLU A 147 3.84 -6.10 -24.90
CA GLU A 147 5.00 -6.71 -24.21
C GLU A 147 5.95 -5.67 -23.60
N GLU A 148 5.95 -4.43 -24.10
CA GLU A 148 6.80 -3.34 -23.62
C GLU A 148 6.19 -2.59 -22.42
N MET A 149 4.94 -2.88 -22.09
CA MET A 149 4.17 -2.19 -21.07
C MET A 149 4.02 -3.07 -19.83
N HIS A 150 4.59 -2.64 -18.72
CA HIS A 150 4.47 -3.34 -17.45
C HIS A 150 3.48 -2.63 -16.53
N LYS A 151 2.40 -3.33 -16.18
CA LYS A 151 1.43 -2.82 -15.20
C LYS A 151 2.11 -2.59 -13.85
N ILE A 152 1.95 -1.39 -13.30
CA ILE A 152 2.44 -1.04 -11.97
C ILE A 152 1.36 -1.43 -10.96
N ALA A 153 1.63 -2.48 -10.18
CA ALA A 153 0.79 -2.85 -9.06
C ALA A 153 1.18 -2.04 -7.81
N PRO A 154 0.25 -1.30 -7.20
CA PRO A 154 0.54 -0.62 -5.94
C PRO A 154 0.99 -1.59 -4.86
N VAL A 155 1.94 -1.16 -4.04
CA VAL A 155 2.41 -1.88 -2.87
C VAL A 155 1.28 -2.03 -1.86
N THR A 156 1.35 -3.11 -1.09
CA THR A 156 0.34 -3.43 -0.09
C THR A 156 0.25 -2.35 0.99
N THR A 157 -0.91 -2.29 1.64
CA THR A 157 -1.15 -1.39 2.79
C THR A 157 -0.09 -1.57 3.87
N ASP A 158 0.41 -2.80 4.09
CA ASP A 158 1.47 -3.09 5.06
C ASP A 158 2.79 -2.40 4.73
N VAL A 159 3.17 -2.34 3.44
CA VAL A 159 4.37 -1.63 3.00
C VAL A 159 4.18 -0.12 3.17
N ARG A 160 2.99 0.42 2.88
CA ARG A 160 2.72 1.85 3.13
C ARG A 160 2.73 2.18 4.62
N TYR A 161 2.21 1.28 5.45
CA TYR A 161 2.24 1.39 6.90
C TYR A 161 3.67 1.34 7.45
N SER A 162 4.52 0.43 6.94
CA SER A 162 5.91 0.33 7.39
C SER A 162 6.70 1.61 7.13
N ILE A 163 6.46 2.30 6.01
CA ILE A 163 7.08 3.61 5.74
C ILE A 163 6.75 4.61 6.86
N MET A 164 5.49 4.69 7.31
CA MET A 164 5.10 5.57 8.42
C MET A 164 5.76 5.13 9.74
N SER A 165 5.70 3.83 10.05
CA SER A 165 6.29 3.26 11.26
C SER A 165 7.80 3.49 11.35
N ASP A 166 8.51 3.28 10.25
CA ASP A 166 9.96 3.45 10.15
C ASP A 166 10.33 4.94 10.33
N PHE A 167 9.58 5.85 9.73
CA PHE A 167 9.79 7.29 9.92
C PHE A 167 9.69 7.69 11.39
N ILE A 168 8.68 7.17 12.10
CA ILE A 168 8.49 7.43 13.53
C ILE A 168 9.68 6.93 14.34
N GLY A 169 10.31 5.83 13.93
CA GLY A 169 11.55 5.32 14.53
C GLY A 169 12.76 6.26 14.37
N LEU A 170 12.73 7.15 13.39
CA LEU A 170 13.78 8.16 13.11
C LEU A 170 13.51 9.52 13.77
N VAL A 171 12.36 9.69 14.44
CA VAL A 171 12.03 10.93 15.15
C VAL A 171 12.69 10.91 16.53
N GLU A 172 13.62 11.85 16.75
CA GLU A 172 14.39 11.96 18.00
C GLU A 172 13.56 12.48 19.17
N ASP A 173 12.62 13.39 18.91
CA ASP A 173 11.73 13.92 19.95
C ASP A 173 10.71 12.85 20.36
N MET A 174 10.87 12.34 21.59
CA MET A 174 10.03 11.29 22.15
C MET A 174 8.55 11.68 22.25
N ASN A 175 8.23 12.97 22.46
CA ASN A 175 6.85 13.43 22.52
C ASN A 175 6.21 13.41 21.13
N VAL A 176 6.93 13.91 20.12
CA VAL A 176 6.48 13.85 18.72
C VAL A 176 6.34 12.40 18.26
N ALA A 177 7.34 11.56 18.53
CA ALA A 177 7.29 10.14 18.21
C ALA A 177 6.11 9.42 18.89
N GLY A 178 5.87 9.70 20.17
CA GLY A 178 4.73 9.15 20.92
C GLY A 178 3.38 9.52 20.31
N ARG A 179 3.20 10.80 19.94
CA ARG A 179 1.98 11.28 19.24
C ARG A 179 1.78 10.56 17.90
N LEU A 180 2.83 10.45 17.09
CA LEU A 180 2.74 9.77 15.80
C LEU A 180 2.45 8.26 15.95
N ARG A 181 3.01 7.58 16.96
CA ARG A 181 2.69 6.16 17.25
C ARG A 181 1.20 5.97 17.58
N SER A 182 0.65 6.88 18.37
CA SER A 182 -0.79 6.87 18.66
C SER A 182 -1.62 7.13 17.39
N ALA A 183 -1.18 8.06 16.54
CA ALA A 183 -1.86 8.43 15.30
C ALA A 183 -1.95 7.27 14.29
N ILE A 184 -0.95 6.38 14.23
CA ILE A 184 -0.96 5.23 13.30
C ILE A 184 -1.76 4.02 13.81
N SER A 185 -2.27 4.04 15.05
CA SER A 185 -2.93 2.87 15.64
C SER A 185 -4.41 2.77 15.24
N GLY A 186 -4.84 1.70 14.57
CA GLY A 186 -6.26 1.41 14.27
C GLY A 186 -6.80 2.02 12.97
N LYS A 187 -8.13 2.01 12.79
CA LYS A 187 -8.80 2.50 11.56
C LYS A 187 -8.46 3.98 11.31
N GLY A 188 -8.19 4.34 10.05
CA GLY A 188 -7.86 5.71 9.66
C GLY A 188 -6.45 6.17 10.07
N ALA A 189 -5.52 5.23 10.25
CA ALA A 189 -4.12 5.50 10.59
C ALA A 189 -3.44 6.49 9.62
N PHE A 190 -3.61 6.29 8.30
CA PHE A 190 -2.98 7.15 7.28
C PHE A 190 -3.41 8.61 7.37
N ARG A 191 -4.72 8.85 7.54
CA ARG A 191 -5.28 10.20 7.70
C ARG A 191 -4.75 10.87 8.96
N ARG A 192 -4.85 10.20 10.11
CA ARG A 192 -4.39 10.74 11.40
C ARG A 192 -2.90 10.99 11.44
N PHE A 193 -2.10 10.11 10.83
CA PHE A 193 -0.66 10.33 10.70
C PHE A 193 -0.36 11.58 9.88
N ARG A 194 -1.03 11.77 8.74
CA ARG A 194 -0.88 12.98 7.91
C ARG A 194 -1.25 14.22 8.71
N GLU A 195 -2.39 14.22 9.40
CA GLU A 195 -2.84 15.33 10.25
C GLU A 195 -1.80 15.68 11.32
N ALA A 196 -1.30 14.69 12.05
CA ALA A 196 -0.29 14.89 13.09
C ALA A 196 1.06 15.39 12.54
N VAL A 197 1.41 15.03 11.30
CA VAL A 197 2.62 15.54 10.63
C VAL A 197 2.42 16.98 10.14
N ASP A 198 1.22 17.32 9.67
CA ASP A 198 0.90 18.64 9.13
C ASP A 198 0.82 19.74 10.20
N GLU A 199 0.68 19.37 11.49
CA GLU A 199 0.75 20.28 12.64
C GLU A 199 2.08 21.04 12.76
N ASP A 200 3.19 20.50 12.24
CA ASP A 200 4.52 21.09 12.31
C ASP A 200 5.20 21.09 10.94
N ASP A 201 5.45 22.29 10.40
CA ASP A 201 6.13 22.50 9.12
C ASP A 201 7.51 21.81 9.03
N ASN A 202 8.27 21.77 10.12
CA ASN A 202 9.58 21.11 10.14
C ASN A 202 9.40 19.60 10.02
N LEU A 203 8.52 19.03 10.84
CA LEU A 203 8.17 17.61 10.79
C LEU A 203 7.63 17.22 9.42
N ARG A 204 6.75 18.04 8.83
CA ARG A 204 6.21 17.85 7.48
C ARG A 204 7.31 17.80 6.42
N ARG A 205 8.25 18.76 6.44
CA ARG A 205 9.40 18.76 5.51
C ARG A 205 10.28 17.51 5.66
N ARG A 206 10.54 17.08 6.89
CA ARG A 206 11.29 15.85 7.19
C ARG A 206 10.56 14.61 6.67
N TRP A 207 9.25 14.53 6.92
CA TRP A 207 8.40 13.44 6.43
C TRP A 207 8.38 13.38 4.91
N LEU A 208 8.13 14.51 4.21
CA LEU A 208 8.10 14.54 2.76
C LEU A 208 9.44 14.10 2.15
N SER A 209 10.55 14.58 2.70
CA SER A 209 11.89 14.18 2.24
C SER A 209 12.14 12.68 2.45
N TYR A 210 11.77 12.14 3.61
CA TYR A 210 11.88 10.72 3.91
C TYR A 210 11.00 9.87 2.99
N ARG A 211 9.73 10.28 2.81
CA ARG A 211 8.75 9.60 1.98
C ARG A 211 9.23 9.53 0.53
N THR A 212 9.70 10.64 -0.05
CA THR A 212 10.25 10.66 -1.41
C THR A 212 11.42 9.70 -1.54
N LYS A 213 12.37 9.67 -0.59
CA LYS A 213 13.47 8.70 -0.62
C LYS A 213 12.98 7.25 -0.58
N ARG A 214 12.02 6.94 0.29
CA ARG A 214 11.43 5.59 0.36
C ARG A 214 10.71 5.21 -0.94
N HIS A 215 9.99 6.14 -1.55
CA HIS A 215 9.33 5.92 -2.84
C HIS A 215 10.35 5.61 -3.94
N TYR A 216 11.47 6.33 -3.98
CA TYR A 216 12.53 6.08 -4.95
C TYR A 216 13.20 4.72 -4.74
N LEU A 217 13.45 4.32 -3.49
CA LEU A 217 13.98 2.98 -3.21
C LEU A 217 13.02 1.88 -3.67
N LEU A 218 11.71 2.05 -3.46
CA LEU A 218 10.69 1.13 -3.96
C LEU A 218 10.68 1.07 -5.49
N ALA A 219 10.78 2.22 -6.16
CA ALA A 219 10.86 2.29 -7.62
C ALA A 219 12.10 1.58 -8.17
N LEU A 220 13.27 1.78 -7.55
CA LEU A 220 14.51 1.10 -7.92
C LEU A 220 14.44 -0.41 -7.68
N ASP A 221 13.89 -0.85 -6.55
CA ASP A 221 13.67 -2.27 -6.28
C ASP A 221 12.68 -2.90 -7.26
N TRP A 222 11.66 -2.15 -7.67
CA TRP A 222 10.70 -2.59 -8.67
C TRP A 222 11.34 -2.72 -10.06
N LEU A 223 12.11 -1.73 -10.51
CA LEU A 223 12.89 -1.81 -11.74
C LEU A 223 13.86 -3.01 -11.72
N GLN A 224 14.55 -3.23 -10.60
CA GLN A 224 15.44 -4.37 -10.45
C GLN A 224 14.70 -5.71 -10.57
N LYS A 225 13.51 -5.84 -9.97
CA LYS A 225 12.67 -7.06 -10.07
C LYS A 225 12.21 -7.34 -11.50
N LEU A 226 12.06 -6.32 -12.33
CA LEU A 226 11.79 -6.46 -13.77
C LEU A 226 13.05 -6.82 -14.58
N GLY A 227 14.22 -6.91 -13.94
CA GLY A 227 15.49 -7.14 -14.64
C GLY A 227 16.01 -5.91 -15.38
N LEU A 228 15.45 -4.73 -15.11
CA LEU A 228 15.82 -3.49 -15.78
C LEU A 228 16.98 -2.82 -15.06
N ASN A 229 17.90 -2.25 -15.84
CA ASN A 229 19.03 -1.52 -15.28
C ASN A 229 18.67 -0.02 -15.20
N PRO A 230 18.63 0.60 -14.00
CA PRO A 230 18.30 2.02 -13.86
C PRO A 230 19.19 2.95 -14.72
N ALA A 231 20.43 2.54 -15.00
CA ALA A 231 21.34 3.31 -15.86
C ALA A 231 20.79 3.53 -17.29
N GLN A 232 19.92 2.65 -17.79
CA GLN A 232 19.24 2.81 -19.08
C GLN A 232 18.35 4.06 -19.12
N TYR A 233 17.83 4.49 -17.98
CA TYR A 233 16.95 5.65 -17.84
C TYR A 233 17.70 6.86 -17.26
N SER A 234 19.02 6.91 -17.41
CA SER A 234 19.88 7.96 -16.84
C SER A 234 19.79 8.09 -15.31
N ILE A 235 19.49 6.99 -14.62
CA ILE A 235 19.45 6.94 -13.15
C ILE A 235 20.75 6.29 -12.67
N ASN A 236 21.53 7.02 -11.88
CA ASN A 236 22.65 6.44 -11.13
C ASN A 236 22.15 6.00 -9.75
N PRO A 237 22.06 4.69 -9.43
CA PRO A 237 21.46 4.24 -8.19
C PRO A 237 22.22 4.68 -6.92
N SER A 238 23.53 4.90 -7.03
CA SER A 238 24.36 5.36 -5.91
C SER A 238 23.97 6.76 -5.42
N ASP A 239 23.34 7.59 -6.27
CA ASP A 239 22.84 8.91 -5.88
C ASP A 239 21.69 8.83 -4.85
N TYR A 240 21.10 7.65 -4.68
CA TYR A 240 19.91 7.42 -3.84
C TYR A 240 20.18 6.46 -2.67
N ASP A 241 21.45 6.26 -2.31
CA ASP A 241 21.89 5.28 -1.30
C ASP A 241 21.39 3.85 -1.62
N TRP A 242 21.08 3.56 -2.89
CA TRP A 242 20.57 2.28 -3.34
C TRP A 242 21.70 1.43 -3.94
N HIS A 243 21.70 0.16 -3.60
CA HIS A 243 22.59 -0.85 -4.16
C HIS A 243 21.76 -2.05 -4.62
N PRO A 244 22.05 -2.65 -5.79
CA PRO A 244 21.31 -3.82 -6.25
C PRO A 244 21.37 -4.91 -5.19
N HIS A 245 20.23 -5.53 -4.87
CA HIS A 245 20.29 -6.78 -4.14
C HIS A 245 21.06 -7.78 -5.00
N ALA A 246 22.05 -8.48 -4.41
CA ALA A 246 22.59 -9.67 -5.07
C ALA A 246 21.38 -10.52 -5.49
N PRO A 247 21.34 -11.06 -6.72
CA PRO A 247 20.30 -11.99 -7.10
C PRO A 247 20.21 -13.02 -5.98
N LEU A 248 19.03 -13.15 -5.35
CA LEU A 248 18.80 -14.29 -4.49
C LEU A 248 19.13 -15.47 -5.38
N GLU A 249 20.21 -16.19 -5.05
CA GLU A 249 20.44 -17.50 -5.63
C GLU A 249 19.15 -18.25 -5.30
N THR A 250 18.26 -18.37 -6.28
CA THR A 250 17.28 -19.45 -6.30
C THR A 250 18.09 -20.67 -5.95
N PRO A 251 17.71 -21.50 -4.96
CA PRO A 251 18.38 -22.77 -4.73
C PRO A 251 18.26 -23.54 -6.05
N ALA A 252 19.29 -23.41 -6.88
CA ALA A 252 19.42 -24.10 -8.12
C ALA A 252 19.44 -25.55 -7.71
N ALA A 253 18.43 -26.26 -8.22
CA ALA A 253 18.30 -27.70 -8.21
C ALA A 253 19.62 -28.39 -7.85
N ALA A 254 19.66 -28.92 -6.63
CA ALA A 254 20.53 -30.03 -6.33
C ALA A 254 20.10 -31.16 -7.27
N GLY A 255 20.76 -31.25 -8.42
CA GLY A 255 20.69 -32.42 -9.25
C GLY A 255 21.43 -33.55 -8.55
N ASP A 256 20.71 -34.64 -8.27
CA ASP A 256 21.25 -35.97 -8.55
C ASP A 256 20.11 -36.97 -8.87
N SER A 257 20.07 -37.34 -10.14
CA SER A 257 19.77 -38.65 -10.75
C SER A 257 18.82 -39.65 -10.07
N GLY A 258 17.75 -40.03 -10.78
CA GLY A 258 17.00 -41.26 -10.49
C GLY A 258 15.76 -41.48 -11.36
N GLN A 259 15.98 -42.06 -12.55
CA GLN A 259 15.05 -42.66 -13.54
C GLN A 259 13.59 -42.97 -13.14
N GLY A 260 12.65 -42.74 -14.07
CA GLY A 260 11.54 -43.69 -14.30
C GLY A 260 10.15 -43.16 -14.68
N ALA A 261 9.96 -42.84 -15.96
CA ALA A 261 8.82 -43.19 -16.82
C ALA A 261 7.36 -42.70 -16.56
N ALA A 262 6.72 -42.52 -17.72
CA ALA A 262 5.29 -42.58 -18.05
C ALA A 262 4.45 -41.30 -17.86
N GLY A 263 4.10 -40.71 -19.00
CA GLY A 263 3.23 -39.54 -19.09
C GLY A 263 1.75 -39.87 -19.09
N THR A 264 0.94 -38.82 -19.22
CA THR A 264 -0.36 -38.77 -19.90
C THR A 264 -0.78 -37.30 -20.01
N GLU A 265 -1.11 -36.89 -21.23
CA GLU A 265 -1.75 -35.62 -21.58
C GLU A 265 -3.18 -35.56 -21.03
N VAL A 266 -3.62 -34.41 -20.50
CA VAL A 266 -4.96 -33.86 -20.85
C VAL A 266 -5.10 -32.38 -20.49
N ALA A 267 -5.41 -31.61 -21.54
CA ALA A 267 -6.48 -30.63 -21.69
C ALA A 267 -6.69 -29.45 -20.70
N SER A 268 -6.69 -28.27 -21.33
CA SER A 268 -7.29 -27.00 -20.94
C SER A 268 -8.63 -27.07 -20.22
N THR A 269 -8.85 -26.17 -19.27
CA THR A 269 -10.10 -25.41 -19.16
C THR A 269 -9.91 -24.10 -18.39
N VAL A 270 -10.38 -23.04 -19.02
CA VAL A 270 -10.61 -21.69 -18.51
C VAL A 270 -11.80 -21.72 -17.53
N VAL A 271 -11.66 -21.10 -16.34
CA VAL A 271 -12.76 -20.40 -15.66
C VAL A 271 -12.15 -19.26 -14.82
N GLU A 272 -12.28 -18.03 -15.32
CA GLU A 272 -12.03 -16.81 -14.57
C GLU A 272 -13.40 -16.28 -14.12
N ALA A 273 -13.62 -16.17 -12.81
CA ALA A 273 -14.83 -15.62 -12.23
C ALA A 273 -14.45 -14.45 -11.30
N GLU A 274 -14.81 -13.26 -11.79
CA GLU A 274 -15.29 -12.05 -11.12
C GLU A 274 -15.18 -11.90 -9.58
N LYS A 275 -14.57 -10.76 -9.22
CA LYS A 275 -15.17 -9.60 -8.51
C LYS A 275 -15.32 -9.68 -6.99
N VAL A 276 -14.48 -8.89 -6.30
CA VAL A 276 -14.76 -8.42 -4.93
C VAL A 276 -14.45 -6.93 -4.80
N MET A 277 -15.55 -6.20 -4.62
CA MET A 277 -15.82 -4.99 -3.81
C MET A 277 -14.78 -3.88 -3.69
N GLU A 278 -15.19 -2.76 -4.28
CA GLU A 278 -14.88 -1.37 -3.98
C GLU A 278 -15.17 -1.00 -2.51
N ASP A 279 -14.26 -0.26 -1.87
CA ASP A 279 -14.55 0.79 -0.89
C ASP A 279 -13.27 1.61 -0.63
N GLU A 280 -12.97 2.59 -1.49
CA GLU A 280 -11.94 3.60 -1.24
C GLU A 280 -12.55 4.98 -1.46
N GLY A 281 -12.98 5.62 -0.37
CA GLY A 281 -13.22 7.06 -0.31
C GLY A 281 -11.90 7.81 -0.39
N GLY A 282 -11.40 8.02 -1.60
CA GLY A 282 -10.31 8.95 -1.91
C GLY A 282 -10.80 10.39 -1.86
N MET A 283 -10.05 11.27 -1.20
CA MET A 283 -10.21 12.72 -1.28
C MET A 283 -8.84 13.43 -1.29
N PRO A 284 -8.75 14.60 -1.93
CA PRO A 284 -7.67 14.97 -2.84
C PRO A 284 -6.49 15.71 -2.21
N SER A 285 -5.39 15.70 -2.97
CA SER A 285 -4.17 16.49 -2.75
C SER A 285 -4.40 17.95 -3.20
N GLY A 286 -4.49 18.88 -2.23
CA GLY A 286 -4.56 20.31 -2.51
C GLY A 286 -3.18 20.87 -2.91
N ALA A 287 -3.01 21.16 -4.20
CA ALA A 287 -2.03 22.10 -4.70
C ALA A 287 -2.65 23.51 -4.75
N ALA A 288 -1.80 24.51 -4.51
CA ALA A 288 -2.16 25.90 -4.30
C ALA A 288 -2.57 26.64 -5.59
N ALA A 289 -3.33 27.71 -5.34
CA ALA A 289 -3.81 28.80 -6.19
C ALA A 289 -2.99 29.17 -7.43
N GLU A 290 -3.70 29.40 -8.54
CA GLU A 290 -3.44 30.54 -9.42
C GLU A 290 -4.76 31.19 -9.87
N GLU A 291 -4.67 32.51 -9.94
CA GLU A 291 -5.66 33.54 -10.19
C GLU A 291 -5.93 33.65 -11.71
N ALA A 292 -7.19 33.59 -12.14
CA ALA A 292 -7.56 33.86 -13.52
C ALA A 292 -8.89 34.62 -13.60
N VAL A 293 -8.78 35.80 -14.19
CA VAL A 293 -9.77 36.83 -14.49
C VAL A 293 -10.92 36.30 -15.35
N GLU A 294 -12.18 36.52 -14.94
CA GLU A 294 -13.35 36.37 -15.81
C GLU A 294 -13.83 37.73 -16.35
N PRO A 295 -14.21 37.81 -17.65
CA PRO A 295 -14.73 39.02 -18.28
C PRO A 295 -16.25 39.17 -18.10
N THR A 296 -16.67 40.42 -17.93
CA THR A 296 -18.06 40.88 -17.80
C THR A 296 -18.87 40.69 -19.10
N PRO A 297 -20.14 40.23 -19.06
CA PRO A 297 -21.07 40.39 -20.18
C PRO A 297 -21.96 41.62 -19.98
N LEU A 298 -21.99 42.47 -21.00
CA LEU A 298 -23.00 43.51 -21.23
C LEU A 298 -24.20 42.89 -21.97
N GLU A 299 -25.43 43.10 -21.48
CA GLU A 299 -26.63 43.43 -22.28
C GLU A 299 -27.88 43.44 -21.38
N GLY A 300 -28.79 44.40 -21.60
CA GLY A 300 -30.13 44.39 -21.00
C GLY A 300 -30.66 45.78 -20.66
N GLN A 301 -31.20 46.45 -21.67
CA GLN A 301 -31.71 47.82 -21.67
C GLN A 301 -33.16 47.93 -21.16
N GLU A 302 -33.45 49.06 -20.50
CA GLU A 302 -34.75 49.78 -20.32
C GLU A 302 -35.87 49.24 -19.38
N PRO A 303 -36.82 50.10 -18.93
CA PRO A 303 -36.74 51.53 -18.55
C PRO A 303 -37.47 51.90 -17.23
N ALA A 304 -37.15 53.12 -16.73
CA ALA A 304 -37.89 54.13 -15.94
C ALA A 304 -39.04 53.74 -14.97
N PRO A 305 -39.20 54.50 -13.86
CA PRO A 305 -40.11 55.64 -13.96
C PRO A 305 -39.63 56.95 -13.30
N GLU A 306 -40.36 58.00 -13.67
CA GLU A 306 -40.32 59.39 -13.27
C GLU A 306 -40.50 59.63 -11.76
N GLU A 307 -39.81 60.62 -11.20
CA GLU A 307 -40.45 61.65 -10.35
C GLU A 307 -39.53 62.87 -10.14
N GLN A 308 -39.88 63.94 -10.85
CA GLN A 308 -40.05 65.33 -10.39
C GLN A 308 -39.28 65.78 -9.12
N SER A 309 -38.42 66.79 -9.28
CA SER A 309 -38.74 68.18 -8.88
C SER A 309 -37.48 69.01 -8.57
N ASN A 310 -37.32 70.08 -9.37
CA ASN A 310 -36.78 71.41 -9.09
C ASN A 310 -35.74 71.59 -7.96
N ALA A 311 -34.50 72.01 -8.23
CA ALA A 311 -34.04 73.32 -8.74
C ALA A 311 -33.70 74.34 -7.63
N VAL A 312 -32.50 74.94 -7.82
CA VAL A 312 -32.05 76.28 -7.40
C VAL A 312 -31.54 76.48 -5.97
N GLY A 313 -30.27 76.95 -5.90
CA GLY A 313 -29.95 78.19 -5.17
C GLY A 313 -29.20 78.08 -3.85
N SER A 314 -27.92 78.44 -3.89
CA SER A 314 -27.09 78.92 -2.76
C SER A 314 -27.70 80.17 -2.06
N PRO A 315 -27.00 80.85 -1.13
CA PRO A 315 -26.53 80.49 0.22
C PRO A 315 -26.96 81.57 1.28
N SER A 316 -26.38 81.50 2.50
CA SER A 316 -26.37 82.52 3.59
C SER A 316 -27.70 82.64 4.38
N GLN A 317 -27.74 82.43 5.70
CA GLN A 317 -26.99 83.02 6.81
C GLN A 317 -26.88 82.05 7.99
#